data_AF-A0A822IRN7-F1
#
_entry.id   AF-A0A822IRN7-F1
#
_cell.length_a   1.000
_cell.length_b   1.000
_cell.length_c   1.000
_cell.angle_alpha   90.00
_cell.angle_beta   90.00
_cell.angle_gamma   90.00
#
_symmetry.space_group_name_H-M   'P 1'
#
loop_
_entity.id
_entity.type
_entity.pdbx_description
1 polymer ?
#
loop_
_entity_poly.entity_id
_entity_poly.type
_entity_poly.pdbx_seq_one_letter_code
_entity_poly.pdbx_strand_id
1 'polypeptide(L)'
;MPLCRIFPRFARSGTALKFGFFSFKLFHLSMSSSKKKVIYTEQKIEEKPSRVEMIAFLHGHFRYYTMNSWNRLTSYARNVKIQNLSLTKEQRSRAYDIIYAEDTFIEINERIRMFNEEHGYAYQASFNGRSGGYIVLLKGGKEPSGYRSYCARCGQMNYKAVLPEAKTPEDHVRNFIRYKNWWVPEVYPDIEEIKRHSLPTERVLEIVKEVKAESTEYSENDICGSCDKHGRVNFPTPHMRIFTRTVGMDEDLNFENDDEWSWSDLKNRYDLVKSFDRMVDDCIEIFKALCDNFEAVEEEVPCMRKVVVLRPVAKKEDTEAKE
;
A
#
# COMPACT_ATOMS: atom_id res chain seq x y z
N MET A 1 -24.78 18.58 -23.62
CA MET A 1 -23.75 19.02 -22.65
C MET A 1 -23.30 17.79 -21.88
N PRO A 2 -22.14 17.18 -22.21
CA PRO A 2 -21.77 15.89 -21.64
C PRO A 2 -20.99 16.05 -20.34
N LEU A 3 -21.49 15.37 -19.31
CA LEU A 3 -20.85 15.09 -18.02
C LEU A 3 -19.53 14.34 -18.23
N CYS A 4 -18.40 14.97 -17.92
CA CYS A 4 -17.10 14.31 -17.94
C CYS A 4 -16.90 13.50 -16.66
N ARG A 5 -16.83 12.18 -16.81
CA ARG A 5 -16.44 11.21 -15.78
C ARG A 5 -14.94 11.32 -15.53
N ILE A 6 -14.50 11.85 -14.40
CA ILE A 6 -13.13 11.65 -13.90
C ILE A 6 -13.16 11.59 -12.37
N PHE A 7 -13.36 10.39 -11.82
CA PHE A 7 -12.71 10.03 -10.55
C PHE A 7 -11.47 9.21 -10.95
N PRO A 8 -10.30 9.45 -10.37
CA PRO A 8 -9.12 8.68 -10.71
C PRO A 8 -9.34 7.22 -10.31
N ARG A 9 -9.38 6.34 -11.33
CA ARG A 9 -9.06 4.92 -11.14
C ARG A 9 -7.67 4.89 -10.50
N PHE A 10 -7.55 4.30 -9.31
CA PHE A 10 -6.26 3.86 -8.80
C PHE A 10 -5.65 2.87 -9.80
N ALA A 11 -4.81 3.38 -10.69
CA ALA A 11 -4.04 2.58 -11.62
C ALA A 11 -2.86 1.97 -10.87
N ARG A 12 -2.84 0.65 -10.79
CA ARG A 12 -1.61 -0.11 -10.62
C ARG A 12 -0.73 0.15 -11.83
N SER A 13 0.17 1.12 -11.76
CA SER A 13 1.28 1.24 -12.71
C SER A 13 2.51 1.76 -11.98
N GLY A 14 3.48 0.88 -11.79
CA GLY A 14 4.82 1.25 -11.40
C GLY A 14 5.40 2.21 -12.44
N THR A 15 5.46 3.47 -12.06
CA THR A 15 6.23 4.50 -12.76
C THR A 15 6.82 5.35 -11.66
N ALA A 16 8.12 5.22 -11.47
CA ALA A 16 8.86 6.02 -10.53
C ALA A 16 8.79 7.49 -10.97
N LEU A 17 7.90 8.26 -10.33
CA LEU A 17 8.00 9.71 -10.35
C LEU A 17 9.29 10.09 -9.62
N LYS A 18 10.24 10.65 -10.36
CA LYS A 18 11.32 11.43 -9.78
C LYS A 18 10.68 12.64 -9.09
N PHE A 19 10.51 12.58 -7.78
CA PHE A 19 10.23 13.75 -6.97
C PHE A 19 11.41 14.71 -7.12
N GLY A 20 11.17 15.84 -7.79
CA GLY A 20 12.03 17.00 -7.67
C GLY A 20 12.01 17.44 -6.21
N PHE A 21 13.18 17.72 -5.66
CA PHE A 21 13.37 18.26 -4.32
C PHE A 21 12.68 19.63 -4.22
N PHE A 22 11.37 19.65 -3.96
CA PHE A 22 10.76 20.74 -3.23
C PHE A 22 10.87 20.37 -1.76
N SER A 23 11.66 21.16 -1.05
CA SER A 23 11.79 21.10 0.40
C SER A 23 10.46 21.48 1.03
N PHE A 24 9.50 20.55 1.03
CA PHE A 24 8.34 20.62 1.91
C PHE A 24 8.88 20.47 3.33
N LYS A 25 8.92 21.59 4.06
CA LYS A 25 8.94 21.52 5.51
C LYS A 25 7.72 20.70 5.89
N LEU A 26 7.96 19.46 6.30
CA LEU A 26 7.05 18.71 7.16
C LEU A 26 6.82 19.62 8.37
N PHE A 27 5.79 20.45 8.33
CA PHE A 27 5.27 21.04 9.54
C PHE A 27 4.60 19.89 10.26
N HIS A 28 5.39 19.19 11.08
CA HIS A 28 4.85 18.58 12.28
C HIS A 28 4.01 19.67 12.93
N LEU A 29 2.70 19.49 12.95
CA LEU A 29 1.85 20.12 13.95
C LEU A 29 2.40 19.65 15.30
N SER A 30 3.39 20.41 15.78
CA SER A 30 3.82 20.39 17.16
C SER A 30 2.62 20.89 17.94
N MET A 31 1.76 19.97 18.35
CA MET A 31 0.87 20.21 19.46
C MET A 31 1.77 20.52 20.66
N SER A 32 1.97 21.82 20.88
CA SER A 32 2.67 22.40 22.01
C SER A 32 2.31 21.62 23.28
N SER A 33 3.32 21.05 23.92
CA SER A 33 3.25 20.45 25.24
C SER A 33 3.05 21.57 26.28
N SER A 34 1.87 22.18 26.26
CA SER A 34 1.39 22.98 27.38
C SER A 34 1.22 22.00 28.53
N LYS A 35 2.09 22.09 29.54
CA LYS A 35 2.07 21.29 30.78
C LYS A 35 0.66 21.35 31.37
N LYS A 36 -0.19 20.39 31.01
CA LYS A 36 -1.48 20.18 31.65
C LYS A 36 -1.17 19.72 33.06
N LYS A 37 -1.41 20.60 34.02
CA LYS A 37 -1.53 20.26 35.43
C LYS A 37 -2.49 19.08 35.50
N VAL A 38 -1.98 17.91 35.87
CA VAL A 38 -2.78 16.68 36.02
C VAL A 38 -3.73 16.93 37.18
N ILE A 39 -4.94 17.37 36.86
CA ILE A 39 -6.08 17.26 37.74
C ILE A 39 -6.51 15.80 37.55
N TYR A 40 -6.28 14.98 38.57
CA TYR A 40 -6.84 13.64 38.64
C TYR A 40 -8.36 13.78 38.77
N THR A 41 -9.05 13.87 37.64
CA THR A 41 -10.48 13.60 37.58
C THR A 41 -10.64 12.10 37.84
N GLU A 42 -11.49 11.77 38.81
CA GLU A 42 -11.90 10.41 39.15
C GLU A 42 -12.07 9.60 37.86
N GLN A 43 -11.26 8.55 37.70
CA GLN A 43 -11.44 7.58 36.62
C GLN A 43 -12.82 6.97 36.82
N LYS A 44 -13.79 7.39 36.00
CA LYS A 44 -15.08 6.73 35.87
C LYS A 44 -14.76 5.27 35.56
N ILE A 45 -15.05 4.37 36.50
CA ILE A 45 -14.97 2.93 36.27
C ILE A 45 -15.96 2.66 35.14
N GLU A 46 -15.47 2.43 33.93
CA GLU A 46 -16.33 1.98 32.83
C GLU A 46 -16.86 0.61 33.25
N GLU A 47 -18.13 0.57 33.65
CA GLU A 47 -18.82 -0.68 33.93
C GLU A 47 -18.70 -1.59 32.70
N LYS A 48 -18.33 -2.85 32.96
CA LYS A 48 -18.19 -3.83 31.87
C LYS A 48 -19.55 -3.97 31.18
N PRO A 49 -19.62 -3.85 29.85
CA PRO A 49 -20.89 -3.98 29.15
C PRO A 49 -21.45 -5.39 29.38
N SER A 50 -22.75 -5.45 29.66
CA SER A 50 -23.48 -6.70 29.72
C SER A 50 -23.54 -7.35 28.33
N ARG A 51 -23.82 -8.66 28.30
CA ARG A 51 -24.01 -9.39 27.05
C ARG A 51 -25.09 -8.76 26.17
N VAL A 52 -26.21 -8.37 26.79
CA VAL A 52 -27.35 -7.73 26.12
C VAL A 52 -26.93 -6.41 25.46
N GLU A 53 -26.14 -5.57 26.14
CA GLU A 53 -25.65 -4.32 25.58
C GLU A 53 -24.69 -4.54 24.40
N MET A 54 -23.81 -5.54 24.49
CA MET A 54 -22.90 -5.88 23.39
C MET A 54 -23.66 -6.36 22.16
N ILE A 55 -24.66 -7.23 22.35
CA ILE A 55 -25.54 -7.73 21.28
C ILE A 55 -26.32 -6.58 20.65
N ALA A 56 -26.96 -5.74 21.47
CA ALA A 56 -27.73 -4.60 20.99
C ALA A 56 -26.87 -3.61 20.19
N PHE A 57 -25.65 -3.34 20.65
CA PHE A 57 -24.68 -2.52 19.94
C PHE A 57 -24.33 -3.11 18.57
N LEU A 58 -23.96 -4.41 18.52
CA LEU A 58 -23.54 -5.06 17.27
C LEU A 58 -24.68 -5.18 16.26
N HIS A 59 -25.91 -5.49 16.68
CA HIS A 59 -27.06 -5.53 15.78
C HIS A 59 -27.50 -4.15 15.32
N GLY A 60 -27.47 -3.15 16.22
CA GLY A 60 -27.90 -1.79 15.93
C GLY A 60 -26.90 -0.96 15.11
N HIS A 61 -25.66 -1.42 14.98
CA HIS A 61 -24.62 -0.68 14.28
C HIS A 61 -24.91 -0.58 12.78
N PHE A 62 -24.72 0.62 12.21
CA PHE A 62 -24.90 0.86 10.78
C PHE A 62 -24.03 -0.06 9.92
N ARG A 63 -24.60 -0.55 8.81
CA ARG A 63 -23.92 -1.46 7.87
C ARG A 63 -23.94 -0.92 6.45
N TYR A 64 -22.88 -1.22 5.69
CA TYR A 64 -22.76 -0.86 4.28
C TYR A 64 -22.41 -2.07 3.42
N TYR A 65 -22.94 -2.13 2.19
CA TYR A 65 -22.61 -3.17 1.22
C TYR A 65 -21.15 -3.06 0.78
N THR A 66 -20.37 -4.12 0.96
CA THR A 66 -18.93 -4.10 0.64
C THR A 66 -18.64 -4.09 -0.87
N MET A 67 -19.64 -4.43 -1.72
CA MET A 67 -19.62 -4.14 -3.16
C MET A 67 -20.93 -3.49 -3.64
N ASN A 68 -21.98 -4.28 -3.81
CA ASN A 68 -23.26 -3.90 -4.41
C ASN A 68 -24.39 -4.55 -3.63
N SER A 69 -25.57 -3.92 -3.61
CA SER A 69 -26.73 -4.42 -2.86
C SER A 69 -27.15 -5.85 -3.22
N TRP A 70 -26.91 -6.31 -4.46
CA TRP A 70 -27.29 -7.66 -4.90
C TRP A 70 -26.43 -8.77 -4.29
N ASN A 71 -25.23 -8.49 -3.76
CA ASN A 71 -24.38 -9.52 -3.18
C ASN A 71 -24.76 -9.89 -1.75
N ARG A 72 -25.64 -9.10 -1.09
CA ARG A 72 -26.04 -9.25 0.32
C ARG A 72 -24.85 -9.40 1.29
N LEU A 73 -23.71 -8.79 0.94
CA LEU A 73 -22.52 -8.77 1.77
C LEU A 73 -22.40 -7.38 2.39
N THR A 74 -22.81 -7.24 3.65
CA THR A 74 -22.63 -5.99 4.40
C THR A 74 -21.58 -6.11 5.50
N SER A 75 -20.97 -4.99 5.83
CA SER A 75 -20.07 -4.88 6.99
C SER A 75 -20.38 -3.64 7.82
N TYR A 76 -19.86 -3.61 9.05
CA TYR A 76 -19.92 -2.42 9.91
C TYR A 76 -19.30 -1.22 9.18
N ALA A 77 -20.02 -0.10 9.22
CA ALA A 77 -19.61 1.10 8.51
C ALA A 77 -20.04 2.35 9.25
N ARG A 78 -19.36 3.46 8.94
CA ARG A 78 -19.74 4.80 9.36
C ARG A 78 -19.91 5.68 8.13
N ASN A 79 -21.03 6.42 8.08
CA ASN A 79 -21.33 7.34 7.01
C ASN A 79 -20.66 8.69 7.29
N VAL A 80 -19.57 8.95 6.59
CA VAL A 80 -18.70 10.13 6.79
C VAL A 80 -18.88 11.18 5.69
N LYS A 81 -20.00 11.14 4.97
CA LYS A 81 -20.32 12.21 4.01
C LYS A 81 -20.43 13.54 4.75
N ILE A 82 -19.86 14.61 4.20
CA ILE A 82 -19.82 15.95 4.82
C ILE A 82 -21.17 16.35 5.41
N GLN A 83 -22.28 16.15 4.68
CA GLN A 83 -23.63 16.50 5.14
C GLN A 83 -24.09 15.79 6.43
N ASN A 84 -23.54 14.62 6.73
CA ASN A 84 -23.89 13.80 7.88
C ASN A 84 -22.93 14.00 9.07
N LEU A 85 -21.85 14.76 8.87
CA LEU A 85 -20.93 15.11 9.94
C LEU A 85 -21.47 16.28 10.76
N SER A 86 -21.27 16.22 12.06
CA SER A 86 -21.55 17.30 13.02
C SER A 86 -20.51 18.41 12.89
N LEU A 87 -20.60 19.16 11.79
CA LEU A 87 -19.77 20.32 11.48
C LEU A 87 -20.56 21.61 11.71
N THR A 88 -19.87 22.67 12.14
CA THR A 88 -20.41 24.04 12.10
C THR A 88 -20.69 24.47 10.66
N LYS A 89 -21.40 25.58 10.48
CA LYS A 89 -21.69 26.09 9.13
C LYS A 89 -20.40 26.48 8.40
N GLU A 90 -19.47 27.09 9.13
CA GLU A 90 -18.16 27.53 8.65
C GLU A 90 -17.29 26.33 8.29
N GLN A 91 -17.19 25.33 9.18
CA GLN A 91 -16.49 24.08 8.91
C GLN A 91 -17.06 23.35 7.70
N ARG A 92 -18.40 23.29 7.58
CA ARG A 92 -19.06 22.63 6.46
C ARG A 92 -18.77 23.32 5.14
N SER A 93 -18.75 24.65 5.11
CA SER A 93 -18.34 25.40 3.92
C SER A 93 -16.91 25.06 3.56
N ARG A 94 -15.99 25.16 4.55
CA ARG A 94 -14.57 24.90 4.34
C ARG A 94 -14.28 23.46 3.90
N ALA A 95 -15.04 22.49 4.43
CA ALA A 95 -14.94 21.09 4.05
C ALA A 95 -15.11 20.87 2.54
N TYR A 96 -16.00 21.61 1.88
CA TYR A 96 -16.16 21.51 0.42
C TYR A 96 -15.00 22.11 -0.36
N ASP A 97 -14.33 23.12 0.21
CA ASP A 97 -13.18 23.76 -0.41
C ASP A 97 -11.95 22.83 -0.35
N ILE A 98 -11.71 22.19 0.81
CA ILE A 98 -10.49 21.41 1.04
C ILE A 98 -10.58 19.94 0.60
N ILE A 99 -11.78 19.36 0.41
CA ILE A 99 -11.92 17.91 0.13
C ILE A 99 -11.18 17.44 -1.14
N TYR A 100 -10.87 18.34 -2.06
CA TYR A 100 -10.15 18.05 -3.30
C TYR A 100 -8.67 18.40 -3.26
N ALA A 101 -8.17 18.98 -2.16
CA ALA A 101 -6.75 19.24 -2.01
C ALA A 101 -5.98 17.92 -1.83
N GLU A 102 -4.78 17.85 -2.41
CA GLU A 102 -3.95 16.63 -2.42
C GLU A 102 -3.61 16.13 -1.00
N ASP A 103 -3.45 17.07 -0.06
CA ASP A 103 -2.97 16.78 1.29
C ASP A 103 -4.09 16.39 2.28
N THR A 104 -5.36 16.65 1.94
CA THR A 104 -6.49 16.54 2.87
C THR A 104 -6.62 15.17 3.53
N PHE A 105 -6.27 14.11 2.80
CA PHE A 105 -6.43 12.75 3.29
C PHE A 105 -5.13 12.14 3.82
N ILE A 106 -4.01 12.86 3.90
CA ILE A 106 -2.72 12.30 4.36
C ILE A 106 -2.85 11.81 5.80
N GLU A 107 -3.21 12.68 6.74
CA GLU A 107 -3.31 12.33 8.17
C GLU A 107 -4.46 11.36 8.45
N ILE A 108 -5.58 11.52 7.73
CA ILE A 108 -6.73 10.61 7.83
C ILE A 108 -6.35 9.19 7.39
N ASN A 109 -5.67 9.05 6.25
CA ASN A 109 -5.24 7.74 5.76
C ASN A 109 -4.15 7.13 6.66
N GLU A 110 -3.28 7.94 7.27
CA GLU A 110 -2.32 7.44 8.26
C GLU A 110 -3.05 6.92 9.51
N ARG A 111 -4.06 7.64 10.01
CA ARG A 111 -4.88 7.17 11.14
C ARG A 111 -5.58 5.84 10.85
N ILE A 112 -6.12 5.67 9.64
CA ILE A 112 -6.70 4.41 9.16
C ILE A 112 -5.62 3.32 9.07
N ARG A 113 -4.45 3.64 8.51
CA ARG A 113 -3.32 2.71 8.38
C ARG A 113 -2.86 2.20 9.74
N MET A 114 -2.73 3.07 10.75
CA MET A 114 -2.37 2.68 12.12
C MET A 114 -3.37 1.67 12.69
N PHE A 115 -4.68 1.91 12.54
CA PHE A 115 -5.71 0.95 12.96
C PHE A 115 -5.56 -0.40 12.26
N ASN A 116 -5.26 -0.40 10.96
CA ASN A 116 -5.03 -1.63 10.19
C ASN A 116 -3.79 -2.39 10.70
N GLU A 117 -2.72 -1.67 11.06
CA GLU A 117 -1.49 -2.24 11.62
C GLU A 117 -1.69 -2.81 13.02
N GLU A 118 -2.39 -2.09 13.90
CA GLU A 118 -2.77 -2.53 15.26
C GLU A 118 -3.53 -3.86 15.24
N HIS A 119 -4.35 -4.09 14.21
CA HIS A 119 -5.11 -5.33 14.01
C HIS A 119 -4.40 -6.35 13.12
N GLY A 120 -3.10 -6.15 12.84
CA GLY A 120 -2.30 -7.06 12.03
C GLY A 120 -2.82 -7.26 10.60
N TYR A 121 -3.64 -6.33 10.10
CA TYR A 121 -4.42 -6.40 8.86
C TYR A 121 -5.45 -7.53 8.79
N ALA A 122 -5.71 -8.27 9.88
CA ALA A 122 -6.82 -9.23 9.92
C ALA A 122 -8.18 -8.50 9.84
N TYR A 123 -8.23 -7.33 10.48
CA TYR A 123 -9.29 -6.35 10.34
C TYR A 123 -8.69 -5.05 9.81
N GLN A 124 -9.37 -4.44 8.84
CA GLN A 124 -8.90 -3.24 8.16
C GLN A 124 -10.07 -2.28 7.94
N ALA A 125 -9.83 -0.98 8.00
CA ALA A 125 -10.76 0.04 7.58
C ALA A 125 -10.31 0.66 6.25
N SER A 126 -11.28 1.06 5.43
CA SER A 126 -11.03 1.82 4.21
C SER A 126 -12.26 2.61 3.79
N PHE A 127 -12.06 3.67 3.02
CA PHE A 127 -13.14 4.39 2.35
C PHE A 127 -13.82 3.49 1.30
N ASN A 128 -15.15 3.56 1.22
CA ASN A 128 -15.97 2.83 0.28
C ASN A 128 -17.20 3.65 -0.14
N GLY A 129 -17.89 3.16 -1.17
CA GLY A 129 -19.06 3.78 -1.76
C GLY A 129 -18.74 4.93 -2.71
N ARG A 130 -19.79 5.45 -3.35
CA ARG A 130 -19.66 6.56 -4.30
C ARG A 130 -19.10 7.79 -3.58
N SER A 131 -18.03 8.37 -4.15
CA SER A 131 -17.29 9.49 -3.58
C SER A 131 -16.61 9.21 -2.22
N GLY A 132 -16.42 7.95 -1.83
CA GLY A 132 -15.77 7.61 -0.56
C GLY A 132 -16.57 8.04 0.68
N GLY A 133 -17.91 8.07 0.60
CA GLY A 133 -18.75 8.58 1.68
C GLY A 133 -18.89 7.69 2.92
N TYR A 134 -18.25 6.51 2.94
CA TYR A 134 -18.34 5.56 4.04
C TYR A 134 -16.95 5.07 4.39
N ILE A 135 -16.63 4.96 5.68
CA ILE A 135 -15.52 4.13 6.13
C ILE A 135 -16.11 2.79 6.56
N VAL A 136 -15.54 1.70 6.06
CA VAL A 136 -16.08 0.33 6.22
C VAL A 136 -15.02 -0.55 6.84
N LEU A 137 -15.42 -1.34 7.84
CA LEU A 137 -14.58 -2.38 8.44
C LEU A 137 -14.57 -3.62 7.52
N LEU A 138 -13.40 -4.17 7.24
CA LEU A 138 -13.17 -5.25 6.27
C LEU A 138 -12.33 -6.35 6.91
N LYS A 139 -12.54 -7.60 6.48
CA LYS A 139 -11.66 -8.72 6.82
C LYS A 139 -10.51 -8.78 5.82
N GLY A 140 -9.34 -9.19 6.25
CA GLY A 140 -8.17 -9.31 5.37
C GLY A 140 -7.04 -10.12 5.99
N GLY A 141 -5.83 -9.80 5.56
CA GLY A 141 -4.63 -10.34 6.17
C GLY A 141 -3.38 -9.95 5.42
N LYS A 142 -2.29 -10.61 5.78
CA LYS A 142 -1.00 -10.55 5.10
C LYS A 142 -0.67 -11.92 4.55
N GLU A 143 -0.17 -11.98 3.33
CA GLU A 143 0.33 -13.21 2.73
C GLU A 143 1.59 -12.95 1.92
N PRO A 144 2.44 -13.96 1.69
CA PRO A 144 3.59 -13.82 0.81
C PRO A 144 3.15 -13.33 -0.57
N SER A 145 3.74 -12.23 -1.02
CA SER A 145 3.43 -11.64 -2.31
C SER A 145 3.94 -12.44 -3.51
N GLY A 146 4.88 -13.36 -3.27
CA GLY A 146 5.65 -14.06 -4.29
C GLY A 146 6.83 -13.26 -4.85
N TYR A 147 6.94 -11.96 -4.56
CA TYR A 147 8.10 -11.17 -4.96
C TYR A 147 9.34 -11.58 -4.15
N ARG A 148 10.45 -11.76 -4.87
CA ARG A 148 11.72 -12.23 -4.31
C ARG A 148 12.83 -11.18 -4.36
N SER A 149 12.75 -10.24 -5.29
CA SER A 149 13.69 -9.11 -5.38
C SER A 149 12.99 -7.80 -5.74
N TYR A 150 13.67 -6.69 -5.52
CA TYR A 150 13.24 -5.35 -5.91
C TYR A 150 14.41 -4.51 -6.42
N CYS A 151 14.14 -3.51 -7.25
CA CYS A 151 15.14 -2.55 -7.68
C CYS A 151 15.37 -1.49 -6.58
N ALA A 152 16.60 -1.39 -6.05
CA ALA A 152 16.94 -0.40 -5.03
C ALA A 152 16.81 1.06 -5.52
N ARG A 153 16.74 1.27 -6.84
CA ARG A 153 16.68 2.61 -7.45
C ARG A 153 15.27 3.10 -7.72
N CYS A 154 14.37 2.25 -8.18
CA CYS A 154 13.01 2.64 -8.58
C CYS A 154 11.88 1.85 -7.90
N GLY A 155 12.21 0.87 -7.04
CA GLY A 155 11.24 0.08 -6.29
C GLY A 155 10.54 -1.03 -7.10
N GLN A 156 10.84 -1.20 -8.39
CA GLN A 156 10.19 -2.24 -9.20
C GLN A 156 10.49 -3.64 -8.62
N MET A 157 9.44 -4.31 -8.16
CA MET A 157 9.50 -5.68 -7.64
C MET A 157 9.59 -6.73 -8.75
N ASN A 158 10.14 -7.91 -8.43
CA ASN A 158 10.30 -9.03 -9.35
C ASN A 158 10.05 -10.37 -8.62
N TYR A 159 9.37 -11.29 -9.31
CA TYR A 159 9.04 -12.62 -8.79
C TYR A 159 10.25 -13.56 -8.72
N LYS A 160 11.34 -13.21 -9.40
CA LYS A 160 12.62 -13.93 -9.35
C LYS A 160 13.61 -13.26 -8.41
N ALA A 161 14.44 -14.06 -7.74
CA ALA A 161 15.58 -13.57 -6.97
C ALA A 161 16.72 -13.15 -7.91
N VAL A 162 17.58 -12.24 -7.48
CA VAL A 162 18.90 -12.02 -8.09
C VAL A 162 19.85 -13.07 -7.54
N LEU A 163 20.81 -13.50 -8.36
CA LEU A 163 21.88 -14.40 -7.91
C LEU A 163 22.58 -13.81 -6.67
N PRO A 164 22.76 -14.60 -5.60
CA PRO A 164 23.48 -14.12 -4.42
C PRO A 164 24.94 -13.84 -4.78
N GLU A 165 25.56 -12.92 -4.05
CA GLU A 165 27.00 -12.72 -4.13
C GLU A 165 27.73 -14.02 -3.79
N ALA A 166 28.64 -14.44 -4.66
CA ALA A 166 29.40 -15.66 -4.46
C ALA A 166 30.49 -15.42 -3.40
N LYS A 167 30.43 -16.18 -2.30
CA LYS A 167 31.40 -16.07 -1.19
C LYS A 167 32.31 -17.28 -1.10
N THR A 168 31.86 -18.43 -1.59
CA THR A 168 32.59 -19.68 -1.59
C THR A 168 32.88 -20.17 -3.00
N PRO A 169 33.89 -21.05 -3.20
CA PRO A 169 34.12 -21.72 -4.48
C PRO A 169 32.86 -22.41 -5.03
N GLU A 170 32.05 -23.01 -4.17
CA GLU A 170 30.77 -23.60 -4.58
C GLU A 170 29.76 -22.55 -5.08
N ASP A 171 29.68 -21.38 -4.45
CA ASP A 171 28.76 -20.32 -4.88
C ASP A 171 29.13 -19.79 -6.27
N HIS A 172 30.43 -19.65 -6.54
CA HIS A 172 30.92 -19.27 -7.86
C HIS A 172 30.50 -20.28 -8.92
N VAL A 173 30.68 -21.59 -8.64
CA VAL A 173 30.27 -22.67 -9.54
C VAL A 173 28.75 -22.69 -9.72
N ARG A 174 27.96 -22.57 -8.64
CA ARG A 174 26.49 -22.47 -8.70
C ARG A 174 26.03 -21.32 -9.59
N ASN A 175 26.55 -20.13 -9.36
CA ASN A 175 26.18 -18.93 -10.13
C ASN A 175 26.59 -19.05 -11.60
N PHE A 176 27.76 -19.64 -11.88
CA PHE A 176 28.21 -19.89 -13.25
C PHE A 176 27.28 -20.86 -13.99
N ILE A 177 26.89 -21.97 -13.35
CA ILE A 177 25.96 -22.95 -13.93
C ILE A 177 24.60 -22.31 -14.20
N ARG A 178 24.06 -21.53 -13.25
CA ARG A 178 22.78 -20.80 -13.42
C ARG A 178 22.82 -19.85 -14.62
N TYR A 179 23.95 -19.18 -14.84
CA TYR A 179 24.12 -18.23 -15.93
C TYR A 179 24.28 -18.91 -17.30
N LYS A 180 25.07 -19.98 -17.41
CA LYS A 180 25.36 -20.64 -18.69
C LYS A 180 24.31 -21.68 -19.10
N ASN A 181 23.67 -22.34 -18.12
CA ASN A 181 22.59 -23.31 -18.26
C ASN A 181 22.71 -24.28 -19.46
N TRP A 182 23.89 -24.89 -19.64
CA TRP A 182 24.13 -25.92 -20.65
C TRP A 182 23.37 -27.22 -20.35
N TRP A 183 22.92 -27.86 -21.43
CA TRP A 183 22.09 -29.06 -21.38
C TRP A 183 22.84 -30.30 -20.90
N VAL A 184 24.14 -30.39 -21.16
CA VAL A 184 24.99 -31.58 -20.87
C VAL A 184 25.74 -31.39 -19.53
N PRO A 185 25.35 -32.09 -18.44
CA PRO A 185 25.99 -31.94 -17.12
C PRO A 185 27.48 -32.28 -17.09
N GLU A 186 27.91 -33.25 -17.90
CA GLU A 186 29.25 -33.84 -17.85
C GLU A 186 30.34 -32.87 -18.35
N VAL A 187 29.96 -31.78 -19.04
CA VAL A 187 30.89 -30.77 -19.54
C VAL A 187 31.33 -29.80 -18.44
N TYR A 188 30.52 -29.59 -17.40
CA TYR A 188 30.80 -28.57 -16.38
C TYR A 188 32.12 -28.76 -15.62
N PRO A 189 32.50 -29.98 -15.17
CA PRO A 189 33.76 -30.18 -14.46
C PRO A 189 35.00 -29.82 -15.29
N ASP A 190 34.88 -29.84 -16.62
CA ASP A 190 35.99 -29.58 -17.52
C ASP A 190 36.20 -28.12 -17.91
N ILE A 191 35.26 -27.25 -17.55
CA ILE A 191 35.30 -25.81 -17.84
C ILE A 191 36.39 -25.14 -17.01
N GLU A 192 37.25 -24.35 -17.66
CA GLU A 192 38.37 -23.66 -17.02
C GLU A 192 37.92 -22.77 -15.85
N GLU A 193 36.83 -22.02 -16.00
CA GLU A 193 36.25 -21.20 -14.93
C GLU A 193 35.83 -22.01 -13.70
N ILE A 194 35.35 -23.25 -13.87
CA ILE A 194 34.97 -24.13 -12.76
C ILE A 194 36.21 -24.79 -12.15
N LYS A 195 37.18 -25.21 -12.97
CA LYS A 195 38.45 -25.82 -12.54
C LYS A 195 39.25 -24.91 -11.60
N ARG A 196 39.22 -23.59 -11.83
CA ARG A 196 39.89 -22.57 -10.97
C ARG A 196 39.42 -22.60 -9.52
N HIS A 197 38.23 -23.14 -9.25
CA HIS A 197 37.68 -23.26 -7.90
C HIS A 197 38.10 -24.54 -7.17
N SER A 198 38.86 -25.43 -7.83
CA SER A 198 39.47 -26.64 -7.24
C SER A 198 38.47 -27.57 -6.51
N LEU A 199 37.22 -27.61 -6.98
CA LEU A 199 36.21 -28.53 -6.46
C LEU A 199 36.37 -29.93 -7.08
N PRO A 200 36.14 -31.01 -6.31
CA PRO A 200 36.11 -32.37 -6.84
C PRO A 200 35.02 -32.51 -7.92
N THR A 201 35.30 -33.29 -8.97
CA THR A 201 34.37 -33.55 -10.07
C THR A 201 32.99 -34.00 -9.59
N GLU A 202 32.94 -34.93 -8.63
CA GLU A 202 31.67 -35.43 -8.07
C GLU A 202 30.84 -34.29 -7.47
N ARG A 203 31.49 -33.38 -6.73
CA ARG A 203 30.81 -32.25 -6.10
C ARG A 203 30.27 -31.26 -7.13
N VAL A 204 31.01 -31.01 -8.21
CA VAL A 204 30.52 -30.16 -9.32
C VAL A 204 29.27 -30.78 -9.95
N LEU A 205 29.25 -32.09 -10.18
CA LEU A 205 28.10 -32.78 -10.75
C LEU A 205 26.88 -32.77 -9.82
N GLU A 206 27.09 -32.90 -8.50
CA GLU A 206 26.03 -32.67 -7.50
C GLU A 206 25.45 -31.26 -7.60
N ILE A 207 26.31 -30.24 -7.64
CA ILE A 207 25.88 -28.84 -7.77
C ILE A 207 25.07 -28.63 -9.07
N VAL A 208 25.47 -29.25 -10.18
CA VAL A 208 24.70 -29.16 -11.44
C VAL A 208 23.28 -29.73 -11.26
N LYS A 209 23.14 -30.86 -10.55
CA LYS A 209 21.82 -31.46 -10.27
C LYS A 209 20.98 -30.54 -9.38
N GLU A 210 21.56 -30.00 -8.30
CA GLU A 210 20.92 -29.02 -7.41
C GLU A 210 20.41 -27.80 -8.21
N VAL A 211 21.30 -27.16 -8.97
CA VAL A 211 21.00 -25.93 -9.71
C VAL A 211 19.97 -26.14 -10.81
N LYS A 212 20.03 -27.25 -11.55
CA LYS A 212 19.06 -27.52 -12.62
C LYS A 212 17.64 -27.72 -12.08
N ALA A 213 17.50 -28.25 -10.86
CA ALA A 213 16.20 -28.33 -10.19
C ALA A 213 15.65 -26.95 -9.78
N GLU A 214 16.52 -25.96 -9.53
CA GLU A 214 16.18 -24.62 -9.02
C GLU A 214 16.09 -23.51 -10.10
N SER A 215 16.49 -23.77 -11.34
CA SER A 215 16.84 -22.73 -12.34
C SER A 215 15.73 -21.72 -12.70
N THR A 216 14.47 -21.97 -12.34
CA THR A 216 13.35 -21.06 -12.58
C THR A 216 13.23 -19.93 -11.56
N GLU A 217 13.95 -20.02 -10.43
CA GLU A 217 13.78 -19.13 -9.28
C GLU A 217 14.59 -17.82 -9.35
N TYR A 218 15.63 -17.78 -10.19
CA TYR A 218 16.57 -16.66 -10.30
C TYR A 218 16.46 -15.90 -11.63
N SER A 219 16.77 -14.61 -11.58
CA SER A 219 16.92 -13.71 -12.72
C SER A 219 18.31 -13.88 -13.31
N GLU A 220 18.42 -13.79 -14.64
CA GLU A 220 19.68 -13.92 -15.38
C GLU A 220 20.68 -12.80 -15.06
N ASN A 221 20.17 -11.63 -14.70
CA ASN A 221 20.94 -10.46 -14.30
C ASN A 221 20.16 -9.62 -13.28
N ASP A 222 20.82 -8.61 -12.72
CA ASP A 222 20.27 -7.66 -11.77
C ASP A 222 19.72 -6.38 -12.44
N ILE A 223 19.53 -6.39 -13.76
CA ILE A 223 19.03 -5.24 -14.51
C ILE A 223 17.53 -5.07 -14.27
N CYS A 224 17.14 -3.84 -13.97
CA CYS A 224 15.76 -3.48 -13.76
C CYS A 224 15.04 -3.18 -15.09
N GLY A 225 14.09 -4.02 -15.49
CA GLY A 225 13.29 -3.79 -16.72
C GLY A 225 12.39 -2.55 -16.75
N SER A 226 12.31 -1.77 -15.66
CA SER A 226 11.61 -0.47 -15.66
C SER A 226 12.53 0.72 -15.84
N CYS A 227 13.81 0.63 -15.43
CA CYS A 227 14.74 1.76 -15.48
C CYS A 227 16.04 1.46 -16.24
N ASP A 228 16.23 0.22 -16.68
CA ASP A 228 17.38 -0.30 -17.41
C ASP A 228 18.71 -0.05 -16.69
N LYS A 229 18.69 -0.17 -15.36
CA LYS A 229 19.88 -0.04 -14.48
C LYS A 229 20.06 -1.28 -13.63
N HIS A 230 21.33 -1.59 -13.36
CA HIS A 230 21.77 -2.53 -12.33
C HIS A 230 21.33 -2.07 -10.92
N GLY A 231 21.31 -3.00 -9.97
CA GLY A 231 20.96 -2.74 -8.57
C GLY A 231 19.66 -3.37 -8.10
N ARG A 232 19.27 -4.53 -8.63
CA ARG A 232 18.24 -5.36 -7.98
C ARG A 232 18.81 -6.08 -6.75
N VAL A 233 18.01 -6.19 -5.71
CA VAL A 233 18.38 -6.78 -4.41
C VAL A 233 17.28 -7.74 -3.96
N ASN A 234 17.66 -8.87 -3.37
CA ASN A 234 16.71 -9.84 -2.81
C ASN A 234 16.05 -9.30 -1.53
N PHE A 235 14.80 -9.68 -1.30
CA PHE A 235 14.18 -9.46 0.00
C PHE A 235 14.82 -10.39 1.05
N PRO A 236 15.19 -9.89 2.24
CA PRO A 236 15.82 -10.71 3.28
C PRO A 236 14.85 -11.71 3.91
N THR A 237 13.56 -11.36 3.95
CA THR A 237 12.44 -12.22 4.36
C THR A 237 11.37 -12.16 3.29
N PRO A 238 10.45 -13.14 3.19
CA PRO A 238 9.36 -13.11 2.21
C PRO A 238 8.63 -11.77 2.24
N HIS A 239 8.58 -11.08 1.09
CA HIS A 239 7.85 -9.83 0.98
C HIS A 239 6.35 -10.12 1.12
N MET A 240 5.71 -9.50 2.10
CA MET A 240 4.29 -9.69 2.39
C MET A 240 3.44 -8.67 1.63
N ARG A 241 2.32 -9.11 1.06
CA ARG A 241 1.29 -8.22 0.55
C ARG A 241 0.09 -8.21 1.51
N ILE A 242 -0.50 -7.04 1.67
CA ILE A 242 -1.77 -6.87 2.36
C ILE A 242 -2.89 -7.17 1.38
N PHE A 243 -3.91 -7.91 1.81
CA PHE A 243 -5.13 -8.13 1.04
C PHE A 243 -6.36 -7.87 1.90
N THR A 244 -7.43 -7.46 1.24
CA THR A 244 -8.78 -7.37 1.82
C THR A 244 -9.66 -8.41 1.14
N ARG A 245 -10.54 -9.06 1.92
CA ARG A 245 -11.54 -9.99 1.40
C ARG A 245 -12.85 -9.26 1.18
N THR A 246 -13.49 -9.58 0.07
CA THR A 246 -14.80 -9.05 -0.26
C THR A 246 -15.87 -9.98 0.29
N VAL A 247 -16.06 -9.93 1.61
CA VAL A 247 -17.02 -10.75 2.36
C VAL A 247 -17.89 -9.88 3.25
N GLY A 248 -19.11 -10.34 3.53
CA GLY A 248 -19.95 -9.76 4.58
C GLY A 248 -19.31 -10.01 5.94
N MET A 249 -19.54 -9.10 6.90
CA MET A 249 -18.94 -9.23 8.21
C MET A 249 -19.74 -10.09 9.17
N ASP A 250 -20.91 -9.74 9.69
CA ASP A 250 -21.59 -10.54 10.71
C ASP A 250 -23.10 -10.31 10.55
N GLU A 251 -23.57 -10.24 9.30
CA GLU A 251 -24.94 -9.82 8.96
C GLU A 251 -25.99 -10.85 9.39
N ASP A 252 -25.69 -12.13 9.21
CA ASP A 252 -26.61 -13.24 9.50
C ASP A 252 -26.26 -14.00 10.80
N LEU A 253 -25.40 -13.42 11.65
CA LEU A 253 -24.98 -14.08 12.88
C LEU A 253 -25.98 -13.86 14.00
N ASN A 254 -26.31 -14.95 14.71
CA ASN A 254 -27.13 -14.90 15.90
C ASN A 254 -26.24 -14.75 17.14
N PHE A 255 -25.99 -13.50 17.56
CA PHE A 255 -25.18 -13.24 18.74
C PHE A 255 -25.84 -13.65 20.06
N GLU A 256 -27.14 -13.99 20.06
CA GLU A 256 -27.87 -14.47 21.24
C GLU A 256 -27.59 -15.95 21.55
N ASN A 257 -27.03 -16.71 20.60
CA ASN A 257 -26.69 -18.11 20.82
C ASN A 257 -25.40 -18.23 21.65
N ASP A 258 -25.54 -18.60 22.93
CA ASP A 258 -24.43 -18.76 23.88
C ASP A 258 -23.48 -19.91 23.51
N ASP A 259 -23.94 -20.91 22.75
CA ASP A 259 -23.11 -22.02 22.28
C ASP A 259 -22.22 -21.61 21.09
N GLU A 260 -22.66 -20.63 20.29
CA GLU A 260 -21.89 -20.10 19.15
C GLU A 260 -20.99 -18.93 19.54
N TRP A 261 -21.43 -18.09 20.48
CA TRP A 261 -20.76 -16.87 20.90
C TRP A 261 -20.48 -16.88 22.39
N SER A 262 -19.29 -17.35 22.77
CA SER A 262 -18.80 -17.19 24.12
C SER A 262 -18.79 -15.71 24.51
N TRP A 263 -18.88 -15.42 25.82
CA TRP A 263 -18.82 -14.03 26.29
C TRP A 263 -17.54 -13.33 25.83
N SER A 264 -16.42 -14.05 25.79
CA SER A 264 -15.13 -13.51 25.34
C SER A 264 -15.13 -13.18 23.85
N ASP A 265 -15.68 -14.05 23.00
CA ASP A 265 -15.72 -13.81 21.56
C ASP A 265 -16.63 -12.64 21.22
N LEU A 266 -17.80 -12.58 21.88
CA LEU A 266 -18.73 -11.47 21.72
C LEU A 266 -18.08 -10.16 22.15
N LYS A 267 -17.39 -10.16 23.29
CA LYS A 267 -16.65 -8.99 23.76
C LYS A 267 -15.54 -8.58 22.79
N ASN A 268 -14.76 -9.53 22.27
CA ASN A 268 -13.72 -9.23 21.29
C ASN A 268 -14.32 -8.58 20.03
N ARG A 269 -15.48 -9.04 19.58
CA ARG A 269 -16.19 -8.42 18.45
C ARG A 269 -16.71 -7.03 18.79
N TYR A 270 -17.32 -6.85 19.96
CA TYR A 270 -17.77 -5.57 20.46
C TYR A 270 -16.62 -4.55 20.56
N ASP A 271 -15.50 -4.95 21.17
CA ASP A 271 -14.31 -4.11 21.34
C ASP A 271 -13.71 -3.71 19.98
N LEU A 272 -13.68 -4.65 19.02
CA LEU A 272 -13.24 -4.38 17.65
C LEU A 272 -14.10 -3.30 17.00
N VAL A 273 -15.43 -3.46 16.99
CA VAL A 273 -16.33 -2.49 16.33
C VAL A 273 -16.29 -1.14 17.07
N LYS A 274 -16.18 -1.13 18.41
CA LYS A 274 -16.00 0.09 19.19
C LYS A 274 -14.66 0.78 18.90
N SER A 275 -13.58 0.02 18.71
CA SER A 275 -12.27 0.58 18.33
C SER A 275 -12.28 1.14 16.91
N PHE A 276 -13.02 0.50 16.00
CA PHE A 276 -13.28 1.01 14.65
C PHE A 276 -14.03 2.34 14.71
N ASP A 277 -15.09 2.45 15.50
CA ASP A 277 -15.83 3.69 15.69
C ASP A 277 -14.95 4.82 16.22
N ARG A 278 -14.14 4.55 17.26
CA ARG A 278 -13.18 5.54 17.78
C ARG A 278 -12.18 6.01 16.73
N MET A 279 -11.67 5.10 15.90
CA MET A 279 -10.77 5.47 14.81
C MET A 279 -11.47 6.38 13.79
N VAL A 280 -12.73 6.11 13.47
CA VAL A 280 -13.50 6.99 12.57
C VAL A 280 -13.76 8.34 13.22
N ASP A 281 -14.03 8.38 14.52
CA ASP A 281 -14.18 9.64 15.26
C ASP A 281 -12.87 10.46 15.22
N ASP A 282 -11.71 9.82 15.42
CA ASP A 282 -10.40 10.47 15.27
C ASP A 282 -10.22 11.05 13.85
N CYS A 283 -10.62 10.31 12.81
CA CYS A 283 -10.57 10.80 11.43
C CYS A 283 -11.45 12.04 11.22
N ILE A 284 -12.64 12.07 11.84
CA ILE A 284 -13.55 13.21 11.76
C ILE A 284 -12.95 14.42 12.48
N GLU A 285 -12.32 14.23 13.64
CA GLU A 285 -11.67 15.32 14.37
C GLU A 285 -10.43 15.86 13.64
N ILE A 286 -9.63 15.00 13.00
CA ILE A 286 -8.55 15.42 12.08
C ILE A 286 -9.13 16.29 10.97
N PHE A 287 -10.21 15.84 10.33
CA PHE A 287 -10.85 16.58 9.24
C PHE A 287 -11.42 17.93 9.70
N LYS A 288 -12.02 17.99 10.89
CA LYS A 288 -12.47 19.26 11.49
C LYS A 288 -11.30 20.21 11.75
N ALA A 289 -10.20 19.70 12.31
CA ALA A 289 -9.00 20.50 12.52
C ALA A 289 -8.44 21.04 11.20
N LEU A 290 -8.49 20.28 10.11
CA LEU A 290 -8.15 20.79 8.78
C LEU A 290 -9.08 21.93 8.35
N CYS A 291 -10.40 21.77 8.55
CA CYS A 291 -11.38 22.82 8.24
C CYS A 291 -11.21 24.09 9.08
N ASP A 292 -10.74 23.97 10.32
CA ASP A 292 -10.57 25.13 11.20
C ASP A 292 -9.27 25.89 10.94
N ASN A 293 -8.22 25.21 10.45
CA ASN A 293 -6.87 25.77 10.39
C ASN A 293 -6.31 26.01 8.98
N PHE A 294 -6.96 25.48 7.93
CA PHE A 294 -6.46 25.55 6.56
C PHE A 294 -7.51 26.10 5.59
N GLU A 295 -7.02 26.75 4.54
CA GLU A 295 -7.82 27.22 3.41
C GLU A 295 -7.32 26.62 2.10
N ALA A 296 -8.24 26.32 1.18
CA ALA A 296 -7.88 25.85 -0.14
C ALA A 296 -7.48 27.05 -1.00
N VAL A 297 -6.25 27.05 -1.49
CA VAL A 297 -5.73 28.04 -2.43
C VAL A 297 -5.32 27.33 -3.71
N GLU A 298 -5.75 27.85 -4.85
CA GLU A 298 -5.29 27.37 -6.15
C GLU A 298 -3.94 28.04 -6.47
N GLU A 299 -2.89 27.23 -6.66
CA GLU A 299 -1.58 27.70 -7.08
C GLU A 299 -1.22 27.12 -8.46
N GLU A 300 -0.88 28.01 -9.41
CA GLU A 300 -0.36 27.59 -10.71
C GLU A 300 1.15 27.32 -10.64
N VAL A 301 1.54 26.06 -10.78
CA VAL A 301 2.96 25.66 -10.80
C VAL A 301 3.47 25.60 -12.25
N PRO A 302 4.40 26.46 -12.68
CA PRO A 302 4.91 26.45 -14.06
C PRO A 302 5.70 25.17 -14.36
N CYS A 303 5.22 24.37 -15.30
CA CYS A 303 5.87 23.13 -15.74
C CYS A 303 6.87 23.40 -16.87
N MET A 304 8.16 23.39 -16.56
CA MET A 304 9.24 23.43 -17.55
C MET A 304 9.24 22.15 -18.39
N ARG A 305 8.78 22.21 -19.65
CA ARG A 305 8.84 21.08 -20.60
C ARG A 305 9.62 21.44 -21.87
N LYS A 306 10.46 20.52 -22.33
CA LYS A 306 11.09 20.62 -23.67
C LYS A 306 10.07 20.21 -24.73
N VAL A 307 9.86 21.06 -25.73
CA VAL A 307 9.00 20.77 -26.88
C VAL A 307 9.82 20.79 -28.16
N VAL A 308 9.52 19.86 -29.07
CA VAL A 308 10.04 19.88 -30.42
C VAL A 308 9.16 20.81 -31.24
N VAL A 309 9.76 21.81 -31.88
CA VAL A 309 9.06 22.77 -32.74
C VAL A 309 9.59 22.67 -34.17
N LEU A 310 8.69 22.75 -35.14
CA LEU A 310 9.06 22.91 -36.55
C LEU A 310 9.56 24.34 -36.77
N ARG A 311 10.71 24.48 -37.44
CA ARG A 311 11.22 25.78 -37.90
C ARG A 311 11.34 25.76 -39.43
N PRO A 312 11.15 26.91 -40.10
CA PRO A 312 11.39 27.01 -41.53
C PRO A 312 12.83 26.59 -41.84
N VAL A 313 12.99 25.71 -42.83
CA VAL A 313 14.31 25.40 -43.37
C VAL A 313 14.77 26.63 -44.14
N ALA A 314 15.91 27.21 -43.75
CA ALA A 314 16.53 28.28 -44.52
C ALA A 314 16.80 27.74 -45.93
N LYS A 315 16.10 28.30 -46.93
CA LYS A 315 16.40 28.01 -48.33
C LYS A 315 17.80 28.53 -48.58
N LYS A 316 18.73 27.65 -48.96
CA LYS A 316 19.95 28.10 -49.61
C LYS A 316 19.50 28.73 -50.93
N GLU A 317 19.67 30.03 -51.06
CA GLU A 317 19.57 30.70 -52.36
C GLU A 317 20.76 30.22 -53.18
N ASP A 318 20.52 29.25 -54.06
CA ASP A 318 21.46 28.90 -55.13
C ASP A 318 21.54 30.12 -56.06
N THR A 319 22.50 30.99 -55.78
CA THR A 319 22.92 32.05 -56.69
C THR A 319 23.83 31.43 -57.73
N GLU A 320 23.25 30.72 -58.70
CA GLU A 320 23.92 30.44 -59.97
C GLU A 320 23.88 31.73 -60.81
N ALA A 321 24.99 32.46 -60.76
CA ALA A 321 25.29 33.52 -61.71
C ALA A 321 25.41 32.91 -63.11
N LYS A 322 24.55 33.40 -64.02
CA LYS A 322 24.70 33.24 -65.46
C LYS A 322 25.95 33.98 -65.93
N GLU A 323 26.84 33.27 -66.61
CA GLU A 323 27.66 33.82 -67.70
C GLU A 323 27.29 33.12 -69.01
#